data_AF-A0A3M1FGV1-F1
#
_entry.id   AF-A0A3M1FGV1-F1
#
_cell.length_a   1.000
_cell.length_b   1.000
_cell.length_c   1.000
_cell.angle_alpha   90.00
_cell.angle_beta   90.00
_cell.angle_gamma   90.00
#
_symmetry.space_group_name_H-M   'P 1'
#
loop_
_entity.id
_entity.type
_entity.pdbx_description
1 polymer ?
#
loop_
_entity_poly.entity_id
_entity_poly.type
_entity_poly.pdbx_seq_one_letter_code
_entity_poly.pdbx_strand_id
1 'polypeptide(L)'
;MRPPAFLTIGHLCHDRVPEGIHPGGAALYAALAARALLSEGDVTVVTRVGPDFAFRALLEGAGVDLFVHPAPATTTFENRYDPVSGRRAQWLHAWAAPLSKEIVSALPEAVRESRIVHLAPIAREVDLEVIEAFPQGLIGLSPQG
;
A
#
# COMPACT_ATOMS: atom_id res chain seq x y z
N MET A 1 -4.92 -21.07 -3.94
CA MET A 1 -4.08 -19.96 -4.39
C MET A 1 -2.62 -20.30 -4.10
N ARG A 2 -1.68 -19.87 -4.94
CA ARG A 2 -0.23 -20.02 -4.66
C ARG A 2 0.27 -18.81 -3.87
N PRO A 3 1.36 -18.94 -3.09
CA PRO A 3 1.97 -17.78 -2.45
C PRO A 3 2.47 -16.76 -3.47
N PRO A 4 2.23 -15.45 -3.27
CA PRO A 4 2.85 -14.45 -4.11
C PRO A 4 4.37 -14.47 -3.91
N ALA A 5 5.12 -14.15 -4.96
CA ALA A 5 6.56 -13.96 -4.85
C ALA A 5 6.91 -12.64 -4.14
N PHE A 6 6.02 -11.65 -4.24
CA PHE A 6 6.16 -10.34 -3.61
C PHE A 6 4.82 -9.87 -3.03
N LEU A 7 4.80 -9.63 -1.72
CA LEU A 7 3.68 -9.06 -1.00
C LEU A 7 4.08 -7.66 -0.52
N THR A 8 3.26 -6.64 -0.77
CA THR A 8 3.45 -5.32 -0.15
C THR A 8 2.25 -4.89 0.67
N ILE A 9 2.53 -4.28 1.83
CA ILE A 9 1.52 -3.94 2.84
C ILE A 9 1.65 -2.45 3.15
N GLY A 10 0.58 -1.70 2.92
CA GLY A 10 0.53 -0.26 3.15
C GLY A 10 -0.70 0.38 2.51
N HIS A 11 -0.97 1.64 2.83
CA HIS A 11 -2.04 2.37 2.18
C HIS A 11 -1.72 2.63 0.70
N LEU A 12 -2.69 2.32 -0.15
CA LEU A 12 -2.85 3.02 -1.41
C LEU A 12 -3.55 4.34 -1.09
N CYS A 13 -3.04 5.45 -1.62
CA CYS A 13 -3.56 6.76 -1.26
C CYS A 13 -3.89 7.62 -2.48
N HIS A 14 -4.56 8.73 -2.19
CA HIS A 14 -4.76 9.83 -3.11
C HIS A 14 -3.77 10.92 -2.81
N ASP A 15 -2.96 11.28 -3.80
CA ASP A 15 -2.15 12.49 -3.75
C ASP A 15 -2.93 13.59 -4.46
N ARG A 16 -3.53 14.48 -3.66
CA ARG A 16 -4.27 15.64 -4.16
C ARG A 16 -3.29 16.71 -4.63
N VAL A 17 -3.51 17.18 -5.84
CA VAL A 17 -2.82 18.30 -6.48
C VAL A 17 -3.87 19.26 -7.08
N PRO A 18 -3.48 20.47 -7.53
CA PRO A 18 -4.43 21.42 -8.14
C PRO A 18 -5.22 20.84 -9.32
N GLU A 19 -4.58 19.99 -10.12
CA GLU A 19 -5.13 19.36 -11.33
C GLU A 19 -6.07 18.17 -11.03
N GLY A 20 -6.09 17.66 -9.80
CA GLY A 20 -6.94 16.55 -9.40
C GLY A 20 -6.29 15.61 -8.38
N ILE A 21 -6.56 14.32 -8.54
CA ILE A 21 -6.02 13.28 -7.67
C ILE A 21 -5.09 12.40 -8.50
N HIS A 22 -3.91 12.10 -7.95
CA HIS A 22 -2.97 11.13 -8.49
C HIS A 22 -2.89 9.88 -7.61
N PRO A 23 -2.50 8.72 -8.18
CA PRO A 23 -2.23 7.53 -7.40
C PRO A 23 -1.04 7.78 -6.49
N GLY A 24 -1.18 7.42 -5.22
CA GLY A 24 -0.13 7.53 -4.24
C GLY A 24 0.05 6.27 -3.41
N GLY A 25 1.06 6.31 -2.55
CA GLY A 25 1.39 5.25 -1.60
C GLY A 25 2.54 4.39 -2.07
N ALA A 26 3.52 4.17 -1.18
CA ALA A 26 4.71 3.39 -1.48
C ALA A 26 4.36 1.94 -1.87
N ALA A 27 3.29 1.37 -1.31
CA ALA A 27 2.76 0.06 -1.69
C ALA A 27 2.31 0.00 -3.16
N LEU A 28 1.68 1.05 -3.69
CA LEU A 28 1.24 1.12 -5.10
C LEU A 28 2.43 1.00 -6.04
N TYR A 29 3.43 1.86 -5.82
CA TYR A 29 4.61 1.92 -6.68
C TYR A 29 5.50 0.68 -6.55
N ALA A 30 5.64 0.14 -5.34
CA ALA A 30 6.35 -1.11 -5.11
C ALA A 30 5.71 -2.28 -5.86
N ALA A 31 4.36 -2.37 -5.84
CA ALA A 31 3.64 -3.40 -6.57
C ALA A 31 3.83 -3.25 -8.09
N LEU A 32 3.66 -2.05 -8.65
CA LEU A 32 3.87 -1.81 -10.08
C LEU A 32 5.31 -2.09 -10.52
N ALA A 33 6.30 -1.70 -9.72
CA ALA A 33 7.70 -2.00 -9.98
C ALA A 33 7.98 -3.51 -9.93
N ALA A 34 7.46 -4.22 -8.93
CA ALA A 34 7.56 -5.67 -8.84
C ALA A 34 6.87 -6.36 -10.02
N ARG A 35 5.73 -5.85 -10.49
CA ARG A 35 5.02 -6.38 -11.66
C ARG A 35 5.83 -6.32 -12.94
N ALA A 36 6.67 -5.30 -13.11
CA ALA A 36 7.56 -5.20 -14.26
C ALA A 36 8.66 -6.29 -14.28
N LEU A 37 8.92 -6.93 -13.14
CA LEU A 37 9.97 -7.94 -12.98
C LEU A 37 9.44 -9.37 -12.80
N LEU A 38 8.17 -9.53 -12.41
CA LEU A 38 7.57 -10.81 -12.01
C LEU A 38 6.40 -11.21 -12.92
N SER A 39 5.91 -12.44 -12.79
CA SER A 39 4.74 -12.91 -13.55
C SER A 39 3.42 -12.46 -12.91
N GLU A 40 2.35 -12.40 -13.70
CA GLU A 40 1.00 -12.12 -13.19
C GLU A 40 0.62 -13.11 -12.07
N GLY A 41 -0.04 -12.62 -11.02
CA GLY A 41 -0.37 -13.42 -9.84
C GLY A 41 0.79 -13.68 -8.87
N ASP A 42 2.01 -13.19 -9.15
CA ASP A 42 3.13 -13.25 -8.19
C ASP A 42 3.23 -11.99 -7.31
N VAL A 43 2.41 -10.97 -7.54
CA VAL A 43 2.44 -9.70 -6.79
C VAL A 43 1.09 -9.44 -6.15
N THR A 44 1.10 -9.24 -4.84
CA THR A 44 -0.09 -8.95 -4.05
C THR A 44 0.10 -7.69 -3.22
N VAL A 45 -0.94 -6.88 -3.12
CA VAL A 45 -1.02 -5.73 -2.21
C VAL A 45 -2.04 -6.03 -1.13
N VAL A 46 -1.66 -5.84 0.13
CA VAL A 46 -2.60 -5.74 1.26
C VAL A 46 -2.72 -4.27 1.62
N THR A 47 -3.94 -3.76 1.55
CA THR A 47 -4.19 -2.34 1.74
C THR A 47 -5.53 -2.08 2.39
N ARG A 48 -5.72 -0.83 2.82
CA ARG A 48 -6.96 -0.34 3.37
C ARG A 48 -7.33 0.95 2.67
N VAL A 49 -8.49 0.96 2.01
CA VAL A 49 -8.96 2.10 1.23
C VAL A 49 -10.48 2.28 1.36
N GLY A 50 -10.97 3.47 1.06
CA GLY A 50 -12.39 3.75 0.99
C GLY A 50 -13.03 3.34 -0.34
N PRO A 51 -14.37 3.41 -0.43
CA PRO A 51 -15.08 3.18 -1.69
C PRO A 51 -14.76 4.23 -2.77
N ASP A 52 -14.11 5.32 -2.37
CA ASP A 52 -13.63 6.43 -3.21
C ASP A 52 -12.30 6.14 -3.92
N PHE A 53 -11.64 5.00 -3.69
CA PHE A 53 -10.34 4.72 -4.29
C PHE A 53 -10.38 4.63 -5.83
N ALA A 54 -9.93 5.69 -6.50
CA ALA A 54 -9.99 5.85 -7.95
C ALA A 54 -9.06 4.94 -8.78
N PHE A 55 -8.04 4.31 -8.19
CA PHE A 55 -6.95 3.66 -8.95
C PHE A 55 -6.95 2.12 -8.86
N ARG A 56 -8.07 1.51 -8.49
CA ARG A 56 -8.21 0.06 -8.48
C ARG A 56 -7.92 -0.57 -9.84
N ALA A 57 -8.53 -0.04 -10.91
CA ALA A 57 -8.38 -0.57 -12.27
C ALA A 57 -6.94 -0.49 -12.80
N LEU A 58 -6.13 0.47 -12.31
CA LEU A 58 -4.72 0.58 -12.66
C LEU A 58 -3.92 -0.65 -12.18
N LEU A 59 -4.15 -1.07 -10.93
CA LEU A 59 -3.46 -2.21 -10.33
C LEU A 59 -3.96 -3.54 -10.90
N GLU A 60 -5.28 -3.69 -11.04
CA GLU A 60 -5.88 -4.89 -11.64
C GLU A 60 -5.45 -5.05 -13.10
N GLY A 61 -5.42 -3.96 -13.88
CA GLY A 61 -4.93 -3.95 -15.26
C GLY A 61 -3.43 -4.27 -15.39
N ALA A 62 -2.64 -4.08 -14.33
CA ALA A 62 -1.24 -4.47 -14.26
C ALA A 62 -1.04 -5.94 -13.78
N GLY A 63 -2.13 -6.66 -13.49
CA GLY A 63 -2.08 -8.03 -12.97
C GLY A 63 -1.61 -8.10 -11.51
N VAL A 64 -1.93 -7.08 -10.70
CA VAL A 64 -1.68 -7.06 -9.25
C VAL A 64 -2.91 -7.57 -8.51
N ASP A 65 -2.72 -8.55 -7.63
CA ASP A 65 -3.77 -9.02 -6.73
C ASP A 65 -3.96 -8.05 -5.55
N LEU A 66 -5.20 -7.76 -5.16
CA LEU A 66 -5.53 -6.81 -4.11
C LEU A 66 -6.32 -7.46 -2.97
N PHE A 67 -5.75 -7.46 -1.77
CA PHE A 67 -6.48 -7.69 -0.51
C PHE A 67 -6.83 -6.34 0.10
N VAL A 68 -8.09 -5.93 -0.11
CA VAL A 68 -8.58 -4.62 0.34
C VAL A 68 -9.43 -4.76 1.59
N HIS A 69 -8.96 -4.14 2.66
CA HIS A 69 -9.76 -3.87 3.84
C HIS A 69 -10.54 -2.57 3.65
N PRO A 70 -11.84 -2.53 4.01
CA PRO A 70 -12.63 -1.33 3.83
C PRO A 70 -12.28 -0.25 4.87
N ALA A 71 -12.35 1.01 4.44
CA ALA A 71 -12.35 2.19 5.27
C ALA A 71 -13.48 3.15 4.87
N PRO A 72 -13.85 4.13 5.71
CA PRO A 72 -14.82 5.17 5.33
C PRO A 72 -14.31 6.08 4.20
N ALA A 73 -13.00 6.28 4.10
CA ALA A 73 -12.35 7.12 3.09
C ALA A 73 -10.93 6.61 2.80
N THR A 74 -10.44 6.90 1.60
CA THR A 74 -9.06 6.60 1.21
C THR A 74 -8.11 7.59 1.86
N THR A 75 -6.95 7.12 2.34
CA THR A 75 -5.88 8.00 2.83
C THR A 75 -5.56 9.05 1.76
N THR A 76 -5.58 10.33 2.13
CA THR A 76 -5.43 11.41 1.16
C THR A 76 -4.42 12.43 1.65
N PHE A 77 -3.35 12.62 0.88
CA PHE A 77 -2.36 13.66 1.11
C PHE A 77 -2.58 14.84 0.18
N GLU A 78 -2.15 16.02 0.60
CA GLU A 78 -1.92 17.16 -0.28
C GLU A 78 -0.56 17.76 0.05
N ASN A 79 0.31 17.85 -0.96
CA ASN A 79 1.59 18.53 -0.83
C ASN A 79 1.52 19.84 -1.59
N ARG A 80 1.75 20.96 -0.90
CA ARG A 80 1.92 22.28 -1.53
C ARG A 80 3.36 22.71 -1.40
N TYR A 81 3.92 23.16 -2.51
CA TYR A 81 5.29 23.63 -2.59
C TYR A 81 5.29 25.13 -2.80
N ASP A 82 6.02 25.84 -1.95
CA ASP A 82 6.27 27.26 -2.18
C ASP A 82 7.18 27.42 -3.41
N PRO A 83 6.75 28.16 -4.45
CA PRO A 83 7.48 28.23 -5.72
C PRO A 83 8.83 28.95 -5.63
N VAL A 84 9.05 29.73 -4.57
CA VAL A 84 10.29 30.50 -4.39
C VAL A 84 11.31 29.72 -3.55
N SER A 85 10.89 29.21 -2.40
CA SER A 85 11.75 28.53 -1.42
C SER A 85 11.80 27.02 -1.61
N GLY A 86 10.89 26.44 -2.39
CA GLY A 86 10.74 24.98 -2.53
C GLY A 86 10.24 24.28 -1.27
N ARG A 87 9.89 25.03 -0.21
CA ARG A 87 9.41 24.45 1.06
C ARG A 87 8.09 23.72 0.82
N ARG A 88 8.02 22.49 1.31
CA ARG A 88 6.81 21.66 1.30
C ARG A 88 6.00 21.89 2.57
N ALA A 89 4.71 22.15 2.40
CA ALA A 89 3.70 21.96 3.43
C ALA A 89 2.81 20.78 3.02
N GLN A 90 2.58 19.86 3.95
CA GLN A 90 1.84 18.62 3.70
C GLN A 90 0.63 18.54 4.63
N TRP A 91 -0.50 18.15 4.07
CA TRP A 91 -1.74 17.89 4.79
C TRP A 91 -2.16 16.43 4.60
N LEU A 92 -2.67 15.83 5.67
CA LEU A 92 -3.36 14.55 5.65
C LEU A 92 -4.86 14.83 5.81
N HIS A 93 -5.59 14.77 4.71
CA HIS A 93 -7.03 15.12 4.67
C HIS A 93 -7.92 13.97 5.14
N ALA A 94 -7.47 12.74 4.91
CA ALA A 94 -8.17 11.53 5.32
C ALA A 94 -7.13 10.44 5.61
N TRP A 95 -7.48 9.51 6.50
CA TRP A 95 -6.64 8.39 6.89
C TRP A 95 -7.48 7.12 7.01
N ALA A 96 -7.08 6.05 6.31
CA ALA A 96 -7.89 4.85 6.11
C ALA A 96 -7.87 3.85 7.28
N ALA A 97 -7.35 4.24 8.46
CA ALA A 97 -7.18 3.40 9.65
C ALA A 97 -6.05 2.36 9.55
N PRO A 98 -5.64 1.69 10.65
CA PRO A 98 -4.51 0.77 10.61
C PRO A 98 -4.75 -0.48 9.76
N LEU A 99 -3.63 -1.03 9.27
CA LEU A 99 -3.43 -2.40 8.83
C LEU A 99 -2.81 -3.18 9.99
N SER A 100 -3.67 -3.63 10.91
CA SER A 100 -3.23 -4.26 12.15
C SER A 100 -2.76 -5.70 11.98
N LYS A 101 -2.11 -6.24 13.02
CA LYS A 101 -1.72 -7.66 13.06
C LYS A 101 -2.92 -8.58 12.85
N GLU A 102 -4.08 -8.27 13.41
CA GLU A 102 -5.30 -9.10 13.26
C GLU A 102 -5.74 -9.15 11.80
N ILE A 103 -5.72 -7.99 11.13
CA ILE A 103 -6.03 -7.86 9.71
C ILE A 103 -5.09 -8.76 8.90
N VAL A 104 -3.79 -8.65 9.13
CA VAL A 104 -2.80 -9.41 8.35
C VAL A 104 -2.83 -10.90 8.69
N SER A 105 -3.03 -11.26 9.95
CA SER A 105 -3.13 -12.66 10.40
C SER A 105 -4.36 -13.37 9.84
N ALA A 106 -5.42 -12.63 9.52
CA ALA A 106 -6.63 -13.15 8.90
C ALA A 106 -6.49 -13.40 7.38
N LEU A 107 -5.37 -13.00 6.76
CA LEU A 107 -5.12 -13.29 5.35
C LEU A 107 -5.01 -14.81 5.10
N PRO A 108 -5.37 -15.28 3.89
CA PRO A 108 -5.17 -16.66 3.51
C PRO A 108 -3.72 -17.11 3.75
N GLU A 109 -3.55 -18.35 4.21
CA GLU A 109 -2.24 -18.92 4.55
C GLU A 109 -1.21 -18.74 3.42
N ALA A 110 -1.60 -19.05 2.19
CA ALA A 110 -0.75 -18.88 1.02
C ALA A 110 -0.23 -17.43 0.84
N VAL A 111 -1.00 -16.39 1.19
CA VAL A 111 -0.50 -15.00 1.16
C VAL A 111 0.56 -14.78 2.23
N ARG A 112 0.34 -15.34 3.42
CA ARG A 112 1.28 -15.27 4.55
C ARG A 112 2.56 -16.06 4.32
N GLU A 113 2.56 -16.99 3.38
CA GLU A 113 3.75 -17.72 2.91
C GLU A 113 4.57 -16.96 1.86
N SER A 114 4.26 -15.69 1.58
CA SER A 114 5.05 -14.86 0.66
C SER A 114 6.53 -14.84 1.07
N ARG A 115 7.42 -15.04 0.09
CA ARG A 115 8.88 -15.06 0.33
C ARG A 115 9.47 -13.67 0.54
N ILE A 116 8.86 -12.66 -0.05
CA ILE A 116 9.27 -11.26 0.10
C ILE A 116 8.06 -10.48 0.58
N VAL A 117 8.22 -9.80 1.72
CA VAL A 117 7.18 -8.97 2.34
C VAL A 117 7.72 -7.56 2.50
N HIS A 118 7.09 -6.61 1.81
CA HIS A 118 7.47 -5.21 1.81
C HIS A 118 6.45 -4.38 2.59
N LEU A 119 6.82 -3.99 3.81
CA LEU A 119 6.06 -3.06 4.64
C LEU A 119 6.36 -1.64 4.16
N ALA A 120 5.33 -0.95 3.68
CA ALA A 120 5.45 0.33 2.99
C ALA A 120 4.50 1.39 3.58
N PRO A 121 4.58 1.67 4.90
CA PRO A 121 3.69 2.65 5.52
C PRO A 121 4.02 4.06 5.03
N ILE A 122 2.98 4.87 4.84
CA ILE A 122 3.09 6.28 4.44
C ILE A 122 2.49 7.25 5.48
N ALA A 123 1.71 6.72 6.43
CA ALA A 123 0.96 7.48 7.42
C ALA A 123 0.87 6.72 8.75
N ARG A 124 1.91 5.94 9.11
CA ARG A 124 1.97 5.09 10.31
C ARG A 124 0.79 4.10 10.42
N GLU A 125 0.32 3.60 9.30
CA GLU A 125 -0.82 2.70 9.23
C GLU A 125 -0.46 1.22 9.43
N VAL A 126 0.80 0.84 9.26
CA VAL A 126 1.23 -0.56 9.39
C VAL A 126 1.79 -0.78 10.79
N ASP A 127 1.13 -1.63 11.58
CA ASP A 127 1.61 -2.00 12.90
C ASP A 127 2.88 -2.87 12.78
N LEU A 128 3.89 -2.63 13.61
CA LEU A 128 5.14 -3.39 13.55
C LEU A 128 4.93 -4.89 13.85
N GLU A 129 3.91 -5.23 14.65
CA GLU A 129 3.58 -6.62 15.00
C GLU A 129 3.12 -7.45 13.79
N VAL A 130 2.81 -6.81 12.66
CA VAL A 130 2.52 -7.46 11.37
C VAL A 130 3.65 -8.40 10.93
N ILE A 131 4.91 -8.12 11.31
CA ILE A 131 6.05 -8.98 10.99
C ILE A 131 5.88 -10.41 11.49
N GLU A 132 5.15 -10.62 12.58
CA GLU A 132 4.94 -11.93 13.19
C GLU A 132 4.08 -12.85 12.31
N ALA A 133 3.31 -12.29 11.38
CA ALA A 133 2.52 -13.05 10.42
C ALA A 133 3.37 -13.71 9.31
N PHE A 134 4.65 -13.34 9.19
CA PHE A 134 5.54 -13.77 8.10
C PHE A 134 6.87 -14.36 8.62
N PRO A 135 6.85 -15.44 9.42
CA PRO A 135 8.04 -15.96 10.11
C PRO A 135 9.13 -16.50 9.16
N GLN A 136 8.82 -16.75 7.89
CA GLN A 136 9.74 -17.32 6.89
C GLN A 136 10.07 -16.34 5.75
N GLY A 137 9.44 -15.16 5.74
CA GLY A 137 9.60 -14.18 4.67
C GLY A 137 10.83 -13.28 4.88
N LEU A 138 11.48 -12.87 3.79
CA LEU A 138 12.37 -11.72 3.81
C LEU A 138 11.52 -10.47 3.97
N ILE A 139 11.64 -9.78 5.11
CA ILE A 139 10.88 -8.58 5.41
C ILE A 139 11.73 -7.34 5.09
N GLY A 140 11.24 -6.51 4.17
CA GLY A 140 11.75 -5.16 3.91
C GLY A 140 10.79 -4.11 4.46
N LEU A 141 11.32 -3.10 5.15
CA LEU A 141 10.55 -1.97 5.66
C LEU A 141 11.03 -0.69 4.98
N SER A 142 10.10 0.03 4.33
CA SER A 142 10.31 1.36 3.77
C SER A 142 9.45 2.36 4.53
N PRO A 143 9.87 2.78 5.74
CA PRO A 143 9.03 3.62 6.58
C PRO A 143 9.00 5.03 6.00
N GLN A 144 7.80 5.54 5.71
CA GLN A 144 7.57 6.92 5.31
C GLN A 144 6.55 7.57 6.26
N GLY A 145 6.76 8.85 6.56
CA GLY A 145 5.95 9.62 7.51
C GLY A 145 6.71 10.80 8.08
#